data_AF-A2GFB5-F1
#
_entry.id   AF-A2GFB5-F1
#
_cell.length_a   1.000
_cell.length_b   1.000
_cell.length_c   1.000
_cell.angle_alpha   90.00
_cell.angle_beta   90.00
_cell.angle_gamma   90.00
#
_symmetry.space_group_name_H-M   'P 1'
#
loop_
_entity.id
_entity.type
_entity.pdbx_description
1 polymer ?
#
loop_
_entity_poly.entity_id
_entity_poly.type
_entity_poly.pdbx_seq_one_letter_code
_entity_poly.pdbx_strand_id
1 'polypeptide(L)'
;MKNIENSENFVHFEEIFKPVPKDKFIHFIVFTNLCEKFSRSHNISFDLISPSKIKKSVHIDGLAISQLNVEDIGLQIQALVQRLEFNNFALNAHTHILTPPLIEVTPQSVKRSSLRKGTSFTFNISLSKTTTNFTEFPIQIICEYDVPIGWNRCIHKIYVSSRLFRSSSDFYSILSSARPEYTAYNFLNQENLQKLFNLYNSKIVNSLPGENIIDPFFTLLPSMRWYIRFFLFGQKNRYHSAITSPNNLIAVHFPQISFWSDENTVSSEIVDSISFTEEIVGKPAIIVVDHDYKIEIYSNTTINPQSGVDNYIQEKIISRFPVPRLTISPMEKFGKFIIPEEKLAELVPNLFK
;
A
#
# COMPACT_ATOMS: atom_id res chain seq x y z
N MET A 1 10.33 -28.56 43.73
CA MET A 1 10.10 -28.41 42.28
C MET A 1 8.60 -28.29 42.05
N LYS A 2 8.09 -27.05 42.00
CA LYS A 2 6.76 -26.73 41.48
C LYS A 2 7.01 -25.92 40.21
N ASN A 3 6.35 -26.32 39.13
CA ASN A 3 6.36 -25.63 37.84
C ASN A 3 5.99 -24.15 38.05
N ILE A 4 6.95 -23.26 37.81
CA ILE A 4 6.67 -21.86 37.52
C ILE A 4 6.28 -21.87 36.04
N GLU A 5 4.98 -22.04 35.78
CA GLU A 5 4.43 -21.81 34.46
C GLU A 5 4.65 -20.34 34.08
N ASN A 6 5.09 -20.14 32.83
CA ASN A 6 5.27 -18.84 32.19
C ASN A 6 4.00 -17.99 32.36
N SER A 7 3.99 -17.07 33.33
CA SER A 7 3.03 -15.99 33.36
C SER A 7 3.42 -15.00 32.26
N GLU A 8 2.75 -15.07 31.11
CA GLU A 8 2.73 -14.00 30.11
C GLU A 8 2.36 -12.69 30.82
N ASN A 9 3.25 -11.68 30.76
CA ASN A 9 3.06 -10.40 31.47
C ASN A 9 2.12 -9.51 30.65
N PHE A 10 0.80 -9.70 30.82
CA PHE A 10 -0.21 -8.83 30.22
C PHE A 10 -0.30 -7.49 30.94
N VAL A 11 -0.30 -6.38 30.20
CA VAL A 11 -0.72 -5.08 30.73
C VAL A 11 -2.21 -4.90 30.45
N HIS A 12 -3.04 -5.11 31.46
CA HIS A 12 -4.48 -4.92 31.38
C HIS A 12 -4.85 -3.44 31.56
N PHE A 13 -4.81 -2.65 30.49
CA PHE A 13 -5.21 -1.24 30.52
C PHE A 13 -6.70 -1.05 30.89
N GLU A 14 -7.53 -2.07 30.68
CA GLU A 14 -8.94 -2.04 31.11
C GLU A 14 -9.11 -1.81 32.61
N GLU A 15 -8.16 -2.24 33.45
CA GLU A 15 -8.24 -2.03 34.89
C GLU A 15 -7.92 -0.59 35.28
N ILE A 16 -7.04 0.08 34.53
CA ILE A 16 -6.63 1.47 34.77
C ILE A 16 -7.80 2.44 34.53
N PHE A 17 -8.68 2.11 33.57
CA PHE A 17 -9.74 3.01 33.13
C PHE A 17 -11.14 2.53 33.44
N LYS A 18 -11.34 1.53 34.30
CA LYS A 18 -12.68 1.02 34.59
C LYS A 18 -13.50 1.99 35.46
N PRO A 19 -14.70 2.40 35.01
CA PRO A 19 -15.32 2.15 33.71
C PRO A 19 -14.92 3.21 32.66
N VAL A 20 -14.49 2.77 31.48
CA VAL A 20 -14.23 3.68 30.35
C VAL A 20 -15.58 4.28 29.97
N PRO A 21 -15.76 5.60 30.03
CA PRO A 21 -17.05 6.20 29.71
C PRO A 21 -17.46 5.85 28.28
N LYS A 22 -18.70 5.37 28.09
CA LYS A 22 -19.20 4.93 26.77
C LYS A 22 -19.21 6.05 25.72
N ASP A 23 -19.14 7.28 26.18
CA ASP A 23 -19.12 8.54 25.41
C ASP A 23 -17.71 9.09 25.18
N LYS A 24 -16.66 8.45 25.73
CA LYS A 24 -15.27 8.91 25.59
C LYS A 24 -14.43 7.90 24.84
N PHE A 25 -13.67 8.40 23.88
CA PHE A 25 -12.65 7.64 23.19
C PHE A 25 -11.27 7.95 23.77
N ILE A 26 -10.48 6.91 24.03
CA ILE A 26 -9.12 7.04 24.53
C ILE A 26 -8.16 6.41 23.52
N HIS A 27 -7.21 7.21 23.04
CA HIS A 27 -6.15 6.75 22.15
C HIS A 27 -4.83 6.73 22.91
N PHE A 28 -4.19 5.57 22.96
CA PHE A 28 -2.85 5.42 23.53
C PHE A 28 -1.81 5.33 22.42
N ILE A 29 -0.70 6.05 22.60
CA ILE A 29 0.55 5.70 21.94
C ILE A 29 1.41 4.98 22.96
N VAL A 30 1.74 3.74 22.69
CA VAL A 30 2.50 2.88 23.59
C VAL A 30 3.90 2.69 23.05
N PHE A 31 4.89 3.06 23.85
CA PHE A 31 6.30 2.77 23.61
C PHE A 31 6.71 1.60 24.50
N THR A 32 6.90 0.41 23.93
CA THR A 32 7.20 -0.78 24.75
C THR A 32 7.97 -1.85 24.00
N ASN A 33 8.85 -2.54 24.72
CA ASN A 33 9.59 -3.70 24.23
C ASN A 33 8.76 -4.99 24.40
N LEU A 34 7.70 -4.95 25.21
CA LEU A 34 6.88 -6.10 25.58
C LEU A 34 5.74 -6.25 24.57
N CYS A 35 5.87 -7.24 23.69
CA CYS A 35 4.89 -7.53 22.64
C CYS A 35 3.82 -8.50 23.11
N GLU A 36 3.05 -8.20 24.15
CA GLU A 36 2.04 -9.15 24.66
C GLU A 36 0.68 -8.47 24.83
N LYS A 37 -0.12 -8.59 23.75
CA LYS A 37 -1.59 -8.47 23.63
C LYS A 37 -2.27 -7.40 24.51
N PHE A 38 -2.75 -6.34 23.88
CA PHE A 38 -3.68 -5.37 24.50
C PHE A 38 -5.10 -5.95 24.51
N SER A 39 -5.79 -5.89 25.65
CA SER A 39 -7.19 -6.31 25.75
C SER A 39 -8.13 -5.22 25.22
N ARG A 40 -9.15 -5.64 24.45
CA ARG A 40 -10.06 -4.72 23.74
C ARG A 40 -11.17 -4.23 24.65
N SER A 41 -11.33 -2.92 24.73
CA SER A 41 -12.60 -2.31 25.12
C SER A 41 -13.15 -1.43 24.00
N HIS A 42 -14.47 -1.32 23.95
CA HIS A 42 -15.14 -0.37 23.06
C HIS A 42 -14.67 1.03 23.47
N ASN A 43 -14.18 1.82 22.50
CA ASN A 43 -13.65 3.17 22.67
C ASN A 43 -12.19 3.32 23.14
N ILE A 44 -11.39 2.24 23.17
CA ILE A 44 -9.93 2.36 23.32
C ILE A 44 -9.23 1.94 22.02
N SER A 45 -8.16 2.64 21.65
CA SER A 45 -7.25 2.22 20.58
C SER A 45 -5.78 2.44 20.97
N PHE A 46 -4.91 1.68 20.34
CA PHE A 46 -3.47 1.69 20.61
C PHE A 46 -2.69 1.86 19.30
N ASP A 47 -1.84 2.87 19.23
CA ASP A 47 -0.67 2.90 18.34
C ASP A 47 0.52 2.31 19.14
N LEU A 48 1.19 1.32 18.57
CA LEU A 48 2.34 0.65 19.18
C LEU A 48 3.62 1.03 18.45
N ILE A 49 4.61 1.51 19.21
CA ILE A 49 5.98 1.71 18.75
C ILE A 49 6.88 0.83 19.63
N SER A 50 7.48 -0.19 19.03
CA SER A 50 8.31 -1.17 19.71
C SER A 50 9.73 -1.18 19.16
N PRO A 51 10.76 -1.18 20.02
CA PRO A 51 12.12 -1.47 19.59
C PRO A 51 12.36 -2.96 19.27
N SER A 52 11.36 -3.82 19.51
CA SER A 52 11.44 -5.25 19.25
C SER A 52 10.51 -5.68 18.12
N LYS A 53 10.78 -6.87 17.54
CA LYS A 53 9.91 -7.45 16.51
C LYS A 53 8.50 -7.67 17.08
N ILE A 54 7.51 -7.00 16.48
CA ILE A 54 6.11 -7.24 16.82
C ILE A 54 5.73 -8.63 16.30
N LYS A 55 5.36 -9.54 17.21
CA LYS A 55 4.84 -10.86 16.84
C LYS A 55 3.49 -10.68 16.10
N LYS A 56 3.24 -11.46 15.04
CA LYS A 56 2.00 -11.44 14.25
C LYS A 56 0.71 -11.64 15.07
N SER A 57 0.82 -12.16 16.29
CA SER A 57 -0.29 -12.43 17.20
C SER A 57 -0.74 -11.23 18.07
N VAL A 58 -0.06 -10.08 17.99
CA VAL A 58 -0.50 -8.87 18.70
C VAL A 58 -1.56 -8.17 17.87
N HIS A 59 -2.80 -8.17 18.36
CA HIS A 59 -3.87 -7.36 17.79
C HIS A 59 -3.65 -5.90 18.18
N ILE A 60 -3.29 -5.07 17.20
CA ILE A 60 -3.09 -3.62 17.33
C ILE A 60 -4.19 -2.96 16.50
N ASP A 61 -5.02 -2.14 17.15
CA ASP A 61 -6.17 -1.49 16.50
C ASP A 61 -5.77 -0.18 15.77
N GLY A 62 -4.56 0.34 16.05
CA GLY A 62 -3.94 1.49 15.39
C GLY A 62 -2.67 1.12 14.60
N LEU A 63 -1.65 1.98 14.65
CA LEU A 63 -0.37 1.80 13.96
C LEU A 63 0.58 0.89 14.73
N ALA A 64 1.42 0.13 14.02
CA ALA A 64 2.37 -0.81 14.61
C ALA A 64 3.76 -0.62 13.96
N ILE A 65 4.72 -0.08 14.72
CA ILE A 65 6.09 0.18 14.25
C ILE A 65 7.07 -0.64 15.08
N SER A 66 7.99 -1.31 14.39
CA SER A 66 9.07 -2.12 15.00
C SER A 66 10.44 -1.58 14.57
N GLN A 67 11.42 -1.48 15.47
CA GLN A 67 12.78 -0.98 15.16
C GLN A 67 13.58 -1.84 14.18
N LEU A 68 13.16 -3.09 13.91
CA LEU A 68 13.68 -3.83 12.75
C LEU A 68 13.42 -3.10 11.41
N ASN A 69 12.53 -2.10 11.40
CA ASN A 69 12.05 -1.41 10.21
C ASN A 69 12.35 0.10 10.23
N VAL A 70 12.94 0.62 11.31
CA VAL A 70 13.18 2.06 11.50
C VAL A 70 14.46 2.27 12.31
N GLU A 71 15.38 3.08 11.81
CA GLU A 71 16.65 3.39 12.49
C GLU A 71 16.51 4.43 13.61
N ASP A 72 15.70 5.47 13.41
CA ASP A 72 15.46 6.52 14.39
C ASP A 72 14.03 6.45 14.94
N ILE A 73 13.88 5.77 16.07
CA ILE A 73 12.59 5.71 16.79
C ILE A 73 12.15 7.12 17.19
N GLY A 74 13.06 7.97 17.69
CA GLY A 74 12.75 9.32 18.15
C GLY A 74 12.08 10.17 17.08
N LEU A 75 12.62 10.12 15.85
CA LEU A 75 12.02 10.76 14.68
C LEU A 75 10.60 10.25 14.42
N GLN A 76 10.35 8.93 14.50
CA GLN A 76 9.00 8.40 14.30
C GLN A 76 8.03 8.84 15.39
N ILE A 77 8.50 8.92 16.65
CA ILE A 77 7.68 9.44 17.76
C ILE A 77 7.28 10.88 17.48
N GLN A 78 8.25 11.74 17.18
CA GLN A 78 8.00 13.15 16.89
C GLN A 78 7.04 13.31 15.72
N ALA A 79 7.28 12.56 14.64
CA ALA A 79 6.48 12.64 13.44
C ALA A 79 5.07 12.03 13.62
N LEU A 80 4.89 11.06 14.53
CA LEU A 80 3.55 10.58 14.92
C LEU A 80 2.82 11.63 15.75
N VAL A 81 3.49 12.23 16.75
CA VAL A 81 2.90 13.27 17.62
C VAL A 81 2.47 14.49 16.79
N GLN A 82 3.30 14.96 15.87
CA GLN A 82 2.95 16.05 14.94
C GLN A 82 1.72 15.69 14.08
N ARG A 83 1.56 14.43 13.70
CA ARG A 83 0.42 13.96 12.90
C ARG A 83 -0.86 13.75 13.72
N LEU A 84 -0.77 13.67 15.05
CA LEU A 84 -1.94 13.62 15.92
C LEU A 84 -2.62 14.98 16.10
N GLU A 85 -1.98 16.07 15.64
CA GLU A 85 -2.62 17.38 15.62
C GLU A 85 -3.90 17.33 14.77
N PHE A 86 -4.96 17.91 15.31
CA PHE A 86 -6.35 17.78 14.85
C PHE A 86 -6.46 17.90 13.33
N ASN A 87 -6.90 16.82 12.65
CA ASN A 87 -7.41 16.71 11.26
C ASN A 87 -6.95 15.44 10.51
N ASN A 88 -6.01 14.67 11.05
CA ASN A 88 -5.46 13.49 10.35
C ASN A 88 -6.01 12.15 10.84
N PHE A 89 -6.95 12.15 11.78
CA PHE A 89 -7.53 10.91 12.29
C PHE A 89 -9.03 10.95 12.55
N ALA A 90 -9.62 9.76 12.47
CA ALA A 90 -11.02 9.48 12.70
C ALA A 90 -11.15 8.30 13.67
N LEU A 91 -12.24 8.27 14.42
CA LEU A 91 -12.50 7.31 15.49
C LEU A 91 -13.78 6.52 15.19
N ASN A 92 -13.91 5.35 15.82
CA ASN A 92 -15.10 4.49 15.76
C ASN A 92 -15.61 4.26 14.33
N ALA A 93 -14.69 4.11 13.39
CA ALA A 93 -15.03 4.02 12.00
C ALA A 93 -15.71 2.69 11.67
N HIS A 94 -16.85 2.78 11.00
CA HIS A 94 -17.62 1.65 10.54
C HIS A 94 -17.91 1.82 9.05
N THR A 95 -17.20 1.05 8.23
CA THR A 95 -17.39 1.01 6.79
C THR A 95 -18.25 -0.19 6.43
N HIS A 96 -19.33 0.01 5.68
CA HIS A 96 -20.13 -1.05 5.11
C HIS A 96 -20.40 -0.79 3.63
N ILE A 97 -20.56 -1.88 2.87
CA ILE A 97 -20.85 -1.81 1.44
C ILE A 97 -22.29 -2.23 1.21
N LEU A 98 -23.03 -1.37 0.52
CA LEU A 98 -24.36 -1.65 0.01
C LEU A 98 -24.28 -2.05 -1.46
N THR A 99 -24.86 -3.20 -1.77
CA THR A 99 -24.92 -3.77 -3.12
C THR A 99 -26.34 -4.30 -3.40
N PRO A 100 -26.71 -4.46 -4.67
CA PRO A 100 -27.89 -5.22 -5.05
C PRO A 100 -27.87 -6.65 -4.47
N PRO A 101 -29.04 -7.28 -4.22
CA PRO A 101 -29.15 -8.58 -3.52
C PRO A 101 -28.36 -9.75 -4.12
N LEU A 102 -27.91 -9.65 -5.37
CA LEU A 102 -27.22 -10.72 -6.10
C LEU A 102 -25.70 -10.56 -6.14
N ILE A 103 -25.18 -9.51 -5.49
CA ILE A 103 -23.75 -9.23 -5.35
C ILE A 103 -23.37 -9.48 -3.90
N GLU A 104 -22.45 -10.42 -3.70
CA GLU A 104 -21.89 -10.74 -2.40
C GLU A 104 -20.63 -9.91 -2.16
N VAL A 105 -20.44 -9.43 -0.92
CA VAL A 105 -19.27 -8.64 -0.53
C VAL A 105 -18.62 -9.25 0.70
N THR A 106 -17.30 -9.46 0.63
CA THR A 106 -16.50 -10.04 1.72
C THR A 106 -15.28 -9.16 2.03
N PRO A 107 -15.13 -8.65 3.27
CA PRO A 107 -16.14 -8.67 4.35
C PRO A 107 -17.30 -7.71 4.04
N GLN A 108 -18.50 -7.95 4.57
CA GLN A 108 -19.64 -7.03 4.33
C GLN A 108 -19.45 -5.67 5.02
N SER A 109 -18.71 -5.64 6.14
CA SER A 109 -18.36 -4.42 6.87
C SER A 109 -16.99 -4.55 7.53
N VAL A 110 -16.35 -3.41 7.79
CA VAL A 110 -15.10 -3.29 8.53
C VAL A 110 -15.28 -2.27 9.64
N LYS A 111 -14.98 -2.67 10.87
CA LYS A 111 -14.93 -1.79 12.04
C LYS A 111 -13.49 -1.53 12.46
N ARG A 112 -13.18 -0.27 12.75
CA ARG A 112 -11.87 0.17 13.23
C ARG A 112 -12.04 1.23 14.30
N SER A 113 -11.41 1.01 15.44
CA SER A 113 -11.44 1.97 16.56
C SER A 113 -10.80 3.30 16.17
N SER A 114 -9.77 3.28 15.31
CA SER A 114 -9.06 4.47 14.82
C SER A 114 -8.67 4.31 13.35
N LEU A 115 -8.74 5.41 12.59
CA LEU A 115 -8.27 5.52 11.21
C LEU A 115 -7.43 6.78 11.01
N ARG A 116 -6.53 6.73 10.03
CA ARG A 116 -5.77 7.89 9.57
C ARG A 116 -6.14 8.19 8.12
N LYS A 117 -5.89 9.42 7.70
CA LYS A 117 -5.91 9.76 6.26
C LYS A 117 -4.92 8.83 5.52
N GLY A 118 -5.38 8.19 4.44
CA GLY A 118 -4.60 7.22 3.68
C GLY A 118 -4.78 5.76 4.10
N THR A 119 -5.52 5.47 5.19
CA THR A 119 -5.90 4.08 5.49
C THR A 119 -6.83 3.53 4.42
N SER A 120 -6.52 2.34 3.91
CA SER A 120 -7.30 1.64 2.89
C SER A 120 -7.91 0.35 3.42
N PHE A 121 -9.03 -0.05 2.81
CA PHE A 121 -9.71 -1.32 3.08
C PHE A 121 -9.91 -2.06 1.78
N THR A 122 -9.77 -3.38 1.82
CA THR A 122 -10.05 -4.25 0.68
C THR A 122 -11.35 -5.00 0.92
N PHE A 123 -12.20 -4.96 -0.09
CA PHE A 123 -13.47 -5.67 -0.14
C PHE A 123 -13.48 -6.51 -1.41
N ASN A 124 -13.71 -7.81 -1.27
CA ASN A 124 -13.89 -8.72 -2.39
C ASN A 124 -15.35 -8.76 -2.76
N ILE A 125 -15.64 -8.62 -4.06
CA ILE A 125 -16.99 -8.59 -4.58
C ILE A 125 -17.17 -9.80 -5.50
N SER A 126 -18.14 -10.65 -5.19
CA SER A 126 -18.51 -11.82 -6.00
C SER A 126 -19.90 -11.62 -6.61
N LEU A 127 -19.99 -11.94 -7.90
CA LEU A 127 -21.26 -11.97 -8.61
C LEU A 127 -21.83 -13.40 -8.54
N SER A 128 -23.09 -13.53 -8.13
CA SER A 128 -23.78 -14.82 -8.21
C SER A 128 -23.98 -15.22 -9.67
N LYS A 129 -23.93 -16.54 -9.98
CA LYS A 129 -24.04 -17.04 -11.37
C LYS A 129 -25.33 -16.64 -12.10
N THR A 130 -26.34 -16.16 -11.37
CA THR A 130 -27.65 -15.73 -11.90
C THR A 130 -27.68 -14.27 -12.35
N THR A 131 -26.59 -13.49 -12.22
CA THR A 131 -26.53 -12.06 -12.57
C THR A 131 -26.31 -11.76 -14.05
N THR A 132 -26.42 -12.74 -14.96
CA THR A 132 -26.04 -12.60 -16.38
C THR A 132 -26.81 -11.52 -17.15
N ASN A 133 -27.91 -11.00 -16.59
CA ASN A 133 -28.78 -10.03 -17.26
C ASN A 133 -28.60 -8.58 -16.79
N PHE A 134 -27.72 -8.32 -15.80
CA PHE A 134 -27.48 -6.95 -15.35
C PHE A 134 -26.39 -6.29 -16.18
N THR A 135 -26.71 -5.11 -16.72
CA THR A 135 -25.76 -4.25 -17.44
C THR A 135 -24.95 -3.37 -16.50
N GLU A 136 -25.51 -3.04 -15.34
CA GLU A 136 -24.91 -2.11 -14.38
C GLU A 136 -25.08 -2.60 -12.93
N PHE A 137 -24.03 -2.40 -12.13
CA PHE A 137 -23.91 -2.82 -10.74
C PHE A 137 -23.56 -1.59 -9.89
N PRO A 138 -24.55 -0.93 -9.29
CA PRO A 138 -24.29 0.15 -8.34
C PRO A 138 -23.69 -0.44 -7.07
N ILE A 139 -22.58 0.14 -6.61
CA ILE A 139 -21.95 -0.18 -5.34
C ILE A 139 -21.85 1.11 -4.56
N GLN A 140 -22.39 1.11 -3.35
CA GLN A 140 -22.32 2.24 -2.44
C GLN A 140 -21.49 1.87 -1.22
N ILE A 141 -20.53 2.72 -0.88
CA ILE A 141 -19.66 2.59 0.28
C ILE A 141 -20.10 3.66 1.27
N ILE A 142 -20.48 3.24 2.46
CA ILE A 142 -20.85 4.12 3.56
C ILE A 142 -19.83 3.94 4.67
N CYS A 143 -19.23 5.03 5.12
CA CYS A 143 -18.30 5.06 6.23
C CYS A 143 -18.77 6.07 7.26
N GLU A 144 -19.18 5.57 8.42
CA GLU A 144 -19.56 6.36 9.59
C GLU A 144 -18.35 6.46 10.52
N TYR A 145 -18.01 7.66 10.99
CA TYR A 145 -16.85 7.87 11.86
C TYR A 145 -16.94 9.18 12.63
N ASP A 146 -16.17 9.28 13.71
CA ASP A 146 -16.12 10.45 14.57
C ASP A 146 -14.81 11.23 14.35
N VAL A 147 -14.88 12.56 14.20
CA VAL A 147 -13.72 13.44 14.04
C VAL A 147 -13.55 14.31 15.29
N PRO A 148 -12.42 14.24 16.00
CA PRO A 148 -12.13 15.11 17.13
C PRO A 148 -11.96 16.57 16.70
N ILE A 149 -12.64 17.49 17.40
CA ILE A 149 -12.58 18.95 17.18
C ILE A 149 -12.09 19.71 18.42
N GLY A 150 -11.46 19.02 19.37
CA GLY A 150 -10.95 19.57 20.61
C GLY A 150 -10.86 18.52 21.72
N TRP A 151 -10.62 18.96 22.95
CA TRP A 151 -10.23 18.09 24.07
C TRP A 151 -11.32 17.15 24.60
N ASN A 152 -12.59 17.27 24.17
CA ASN A 152 -13.70 16.40 24.58
C ASN A 152 -14.89 16.50 23.61
N ARG A 153 -14.64 16.83 22.34
CA ARG A 153 -15.70 17.03 21.35
C ARG A 153 -15.36 16.28 20.09
N CYS A 154 -16.34 15.53 19.58
CA CYS A 154 -16.26 14.88 18.28
C CYS A 154 -17.44 15.33 17.43
N ILE A 155 -17.21 15.41 16.12
CA ILE A 155 -18.28 15.53 15.12
C ILE A 155 -18.46 14.14 14.51
N HIS A 156 -19.66 13.60 14.61
CA HIS A 156 -20.03 12.41 13.86
C HIS A 156 -20.20 12.77 12.37
N LYS A 157 -19.53 12.01 11.50
CA LYS A 157 -19.57 12.20 10.06
C LYS A 157 -19.97 10.90 9.37
N ILE A 158 -20.71 11.07 8.28
CA ILE A 158 -21.06 9.98 7.37
C ILE A 158 -20.48 10.34 6.00
N TYR A 159 -19.59 9.50 5.50
CA TYR A 159 -19.08 9.57 4.14
C TYR A 159 -19.80 8.55 3.28
N VAL A 160 -20.34 9.00 2.15
CA VAL A 160 -21.02 8.14 1.18
C VAL A 160 -20.34 8.30 -0.17
N SER A 161 -19.89 7.19 -0.75
CA SER A 161 -19.36 7.12 -2.10
C SER A 161 -20.19 6.12 -2.90
N SER A 162 -20.69 6.54 -4.05
CA SER A 162 -21.46 5.69 -4.95
C SER A 162 -20.73 5.55 -6.28
N ARG A 163 -20.62 4.31 -6.76
CA ARG A 163 -19.97 3.97 -8.02
C ARG A 163 -20.86 3.01 -8.80
N LEU A 164 -20.85 3.14 -10.11
CA LEU A 164 -21.60 2.30 -11.03
C LEU A 164 -20.60 1.51 -11.88
N PHE A 165 -20.66 0.18 -11.79
CA PHE A 165 -19.80 -0.71 -12.57
C PHE A 165 -20.62 -1.34 -13.70
N ARG A 166 -20.05 -1.45 -14.89
CA ARG A 166 -20.75 -2.04 -16.04
C ARG A 166 -20.31 -3.47 -16.28
N SER A 167 -21.24 -4.32 -16.69
CA SER A 167 -20.91 -5.61 -17.27
C SER A 167 -20.54 -5.46 -18.73
N SER A 168 -19.77 -6.41 -19.24
CA SER A 168 -19.47 -6.53 -20.66
C SER A 168 -19.32 -8.01 -21.00
N SER A 169 -19.68 -8.39 -22.22
CA SER A 169 -19.33 -9.68 -22.81
C SER A 169 -18.04 -9.62 -23.63
N ASP A 170 -17.53 -8.42 -23.91
CA ASP A 170 -16.28 -8.21 -24.63
C ASP A 170 -15.08 -8.33 -23.67
N PHE A 171 -14.31 -9.41 -23.87
CA PHE A 171 -13.11 -9.68 -23.08
C PHE A 171 -12.02 -8.61 -23.24
N TYR A 172 -11.93 -7.93 -24.39
CA TYR A 172 -10.98 -6.84 -24.55
C TYR A 172 -11.34 -5.68 -23.62
N SER A 173 -12.60 -5.26 -23.60
CA SER A 173 -13.11 -4.25 -22.66
C SER A 173 -12.92 -4.66 -21.19
N ILE A 174 -13.21 -5.91 -20.84
CA ILE A 174 -13.04 -6.40 -19.46
C ILE A 174 -11.56 -6.34 -19.05
N LEU A 175 -10.67 -6.91 -19.86
CA LEU A 175 -9.25 -6.99 -19.54
C LEU A 175 -8.59 -5.60 -19.57
N SER A 176 -8.92 -4.73 -20.53
CA SER A 176 -8.40 -3.36 -20.56
C SER A 176 -8.82 -2.51 -19.35
N SER A 177 -9.95 -2.82 -18.71
CA SER A 177 -10.41 -2.14 -17.49
C SER A 177 -9.71 -2.59 -16.21
N ALA A 178 -8.95 -3.69 -16.25
CA ALA A 178 -8.29 -4.20 -15.06
C ALA A 178 -7.23 -3.22 -14.55
N ARG A 179 -7.11 -3.16 -13.22
CA ARG A 179 -6.16 -2.31 -12.50
C ARG A 179 -5.21 -3.22 -11.70
N PRO A 180 -4.06 -3.62 -12.28
CA PRO A 180 -3.14 -4.56 -11.68
C PRO A 180 -2.64 -4.13 -10.30
N GLU A 181 -2.49 -2.82 -10.07
CA GLU A 181 -2.01 -2.25 -8.81
C GLU A 181 -2.91 -2.53 -7.59
N TYR A 182 -4.21 -2.78 -7.80
CA TYR A 182 -5.13 -3.13 -6.72
C TYR A 182 -5.27 -4.64 -6.51
N THR A 183 -4.92 -5.43 -7.51
CA THR A 183 -5.24 -6.87 -7.56
C THR A 183 -4.01 -7.75 -7.39
N ALA A 184 -2.81 -7.25 -7.75
CA ALA A 184 -1.57 -8.02 -7.70
C ALA A 184 -1.26 -8.57 -6.30
N TYR A 185 -1.53 -7.83 -5.23
CA TYR A 185 -1.21 -8.27 -3.87
C TYR A 185 -1.97 -9.53 -3.44
N ASN A 186 -3.26 -9.63 -3.78
CA ASN A 186 -4.13 -10.72 -3.34
C ASN A 186 -4.27 -11.84 -4.37
N PHE A 187 -4.10 -11.53 -5.66
CA PHE A 187 -4.44 -12.44 -6.74
C PHE A 187 -3.22 -13.14 -7.34
N LEU A 188 -2.02 -12.60 -7.18
CA LEU A 188 -0.91 -12.96 -8.05
C LEU A 188 -0.08 -14.13 -7.53
N ASN A 189 -0.38 -15.30 -8.08
CA ASN A 189 0.46 -16.50 -8.03
C ASN A 189 0.63 -17.07 -9.45
N GLN A 190 1.49 -18.07 -9.61
CA GLN A 190 1.82 -18.62 -10.93
C GLN A 190 0.58 -19.24 -11.61
N GLU A 191 -0.26 -19.93 -10.85
CA GLU A 191 -1.49 -20.56 -11.36
C GLU A 191 -2.48 -19.51 -11.91
N ASN A 192 -2.71 -18.44 -11.16
CA ASN A 192 -3.62 -17.36 -11.56
C ASN A 192 -3.06 -16.56 -12.75
N LEU A 193 -1.74 -16.35 -12.79
CA LEU A 193 -1.09 -15.72 -13.94
C LEU A 193 -1.22 -16.58 -15.20
N GLN A 194 -1.04 -17.90 -15.09
CA GLN A 194 -1.27 -18.84 -16.19
C GLN A 194 -2.72 -18.80 -16.68
N LYS A 195 -3.70 -18.82 -15.76
CA LYS A 195 -5.12 -18.73 -16.11
C LYS A 195 -5.44 -17.43 -16.85
N LEU A 196 -4.92 -16.31 -16.37
CA LEU A 196 -5.07 -15.00 -17.01
C LEU A 196 -4.45 -14.99 -18.42
N PHE A 197 -3.26 -15.55 -18.58
CA PHE A 197 -2.59 -15.66 -19.87
C PHE A 197 -3.36 -16.55 -20.86
N ASN A 198 -3.82 -17.72 -20.41
CA ASN A 198 -4.63 -18.63 -21.24
C ASN A 198 -5.94 -17.96 -21.67
N LEU A 199 -6.58 -17.19 -20.78
CA LEU A 199 -7.78 -16.42 -21.10
C LEU A 199 -7.49 -15.34 -22.14
N TYR A 200 -6.41 -14.57 -21.95
CA TYR A 200 -5.97 -13.53 -22.88
C TYR A 200 -5.69 -14.08 -24.28
N ASN A 201 -4.91 -15.17 -24.40
CA ASN A 201 -4.63 -15.76 -25.70
C ASN A 201 -5.89 -16.29 -26.37
N SER A 202 -6.70 -17.06 -25.64
CA SER A 202 -7.89 -17.70 -26.23
C SER A 202 -8.99 -16.71 -26.62
N LYS A 203 -9.12 -15.58 -25.91
CA LYS A 203 -10.21 -14.61 -26.13
C LYS A 203 -9.80 -13.37 -26.92
N ILE A 204 -8.52 -12.99 -26.93
CA ILE A 204 -8.04 -11.78 -27.59
C ILE A 204 -7.07 -12.13 -28.71
N VAL A 205 -5.94 -12.77 -28.40
CA VAL A 205 -4.89 -12.98 -29.41
C VAL A 205 -5.38 -13.86 -30.56
N ASN A 206 -6.00 -15.00 -30.23
CA ASN A 206 -6.54 -15.94 -31.21
C ASN A 206 -7.77 -15.40 -31.97
N SER A 207 -8.32 -14.26 -31.56
CA SER A 207 -9.40 -13.60 -32.29
C SER A 207 -8.88 -12.72 -33.43
N LEU A 208 -7.59 -12.39 -33.44
CA LEU A 208 -6.97 -11.60 -34.50
C LEU A 208 -6.75 -12.44 -35.76
N PRO A 209 -6.94 -11.86 -36.95
CA PRO A 209 -6.64 -12.53 -38.20
C PRO A 209 -5.12 -12.75 -38.35
N GLY A 210 -4.70 -13.96 -38.67
CA GLY A 210 -3.29 -14.31 -38.87
C GLY A 210 -2.98 -15.73 -38.43
N GLU A 211 -1.70 -16.10 -38.49
CA GLU A 211 -1.21 -17.32 -37.85
C GLU A 211 -1.41 -17.26 -36.34
N ASN A 212 -1.37 -18.42 -35.66
CA ASN A 212 -1.49 -18.49 -34.19
C ASN A 212 -0.29 -17.78 -33.52
N ILE A 213 -0.44 -16.48 -33.32
CA ILE A 213 0.52 -15.65 -32.61
C ILE A 213 0.35 -15.91 -31.11
N ILE A 214 1.47 -16.14 -30.41
CA ILE A 214 1.50 -16.13 -28.95
C ILE A 214 2.07 -14.79 -28.53
N ASP A 215 1.38 -14.09 -27.62
CA ASP A 215 1.83 -12.80 -27.09
C ASP A 215 2.08 -12.91 -25.58
N PRO A 216 3.23 -13.48 -25.16
CA PRO A 216 3.54 -13.72 -23.76
C PRO A 216 3.82 -12.43 -22.98
N PHE A 217 3.94 -11.29 -23.68
CA PHE A 217 4.20 -9.98 -23.10
C PHE A 217 2.96 -9.09 -23.07
N PHE A 218 1.74 -9.59 -23.32
CA PHE A 218 0.52 -8.78 -23.34
C PHE A 218 0.67 -7.46 -24.14
N THR A 219 1.30 -7.53 -25.31
CA THR A 219 1.57 -6.39 -26.18
C THR A 219 0.31 -5.68 -26.64
N LEU A 220 -0.80 -6.40 -26.86
CA LEU A 220 -2.08 -5.80 -27.24
C LEU A 220 -2.81 -5.13 -26.05
N LEU A 221 -2.45 -5.49 -24.82
CA LEU A 221 -2.99 -4.92 -23.59
C LEU A 221 -1.86 -4.55 -22.62
N PRO A 222 -1.15 -3.42 -22.86
CA PRO A 222 0.04 -3.06 -22.08
C PRO A 222 -0.22 -2.95 -20.56
N SER A 223 -1.44 -2.64 -20.12
CA SER A 223 -1.79 -2.64 -18.70
C SER A 223 -1.56 -4.01 -18.06
N MET A 224 -1.83 -5.11 -18.77
CA MET A 224 -1.64 -6.49 -18.26
C MET A 224 -0.18 -6.87 -18.05
N ARG A 225 0.77 -6.18 -18.70
CA ARG A 225 2.22 -6.36 -18.48
C ARG A 225 2.60 -6.19 -17.01
N TRP A 226 1.86 -5.36 -16.29
CA TRP A 226 2.10 -5.15 -14.87
C TRP A 226 1.89 -6.42 -14.04
N TYR A 227 0.99 -7.34 -14.42
CA TYR A 227 0.87 -8.62 -13.70
C TYR A 227 2.14 -9.47 -13.82
N ILE A 228 2.80 -9.47 -14.98
CA ILE A 228 4.09 -10.15 -15.15
C ILE A 228 5.14 -9.47 -14.25
N ARG A 229 5.21 -8.14 -14.30
CA ARG A 229 6.18 -7.36 -13.51
C ARG A 229 5.98 -7.59 -12.01
N PHE A 230 4.75 -7.51 -11.50
CA PHE A 230 4.44 -7.76 -10.10
C PHE A 230 4.79 -9.20 -9.70
N PHE A 231 4.63 -10.16 -10.60
CA PHE A 231 4.89 -11.57 -10.29
C PHE A 231 6.40 -11.84 -10.15
N LEU A 232 7.18 -11.33 -11.13
CA LEU A 232 8.61 -11.53 -11.22
C LEU A 232 9.41 -10.66 -10.23
N PHE A 233 9.00 -9.40 -10.08
CA PHE A 233 9.82 -8.37 -9.44
C PHE A 233 9.09 -7.60 -8.34
N GLY A 234 7.77 -7.78 -8.24
CA GLY A 234 6.98 -7.17 -7.17
C GLY A 234 7.50 -7.58 -5.80
N GLN A 235 7.74 -6.59 -4.95
CA GLN A 235 8.31 -6.82 -3.63
C GLN A 235 7.26 -7.44 -2.70
N LYS A 236 7.31 -8.76 -2.51
CA LYS A 236 6.28 -9.52 -1.75
C LYS A 236 6.31 -9.33 -0.22
N ASN A 237 7.38 -8.75 0.35
CA ASN A 237 7.65 -8.79 1.80
C ASN A 237 8.20 -7.48 2.39
N ARG A 238 8.05 -6.33 1.73
CA ARG A 238 8.54 -5.06 2.29
C ARG A 238 7.48 -4.40 3.16
N TYR A 239 7.94 -3.75 4.23
CA TYR A 239 7.08 -2.93 5.07
C TYR A 239 6.69 -1.70 4.29
N HIS A 240 5.41 -1.61 3.93
CA HIS A 240 4.88 -0.44 3.25
C HIS A 240 4.57 0.64 4.27
N SER A 241 4.59 1.90 3.83
CA SER A 241 4.03 2.99 4.61
C SER A 241 2.59 2.60 5.01
N ALA A 242 2.24 2.79 6.28
CA ALA A 242 0.86 2.64 6.73
C ALA A 242 -0.06 3.73 6.14
N ILE A 243 0.56 4.82 5.67
CA ILE A 243 -0.08 5.91 4.93
C ILE A 243 0.57 5.96 3.54
N THR A 244 -0.06 5.32 2.56
CA THR A 244 0.35 5.45 1.17
C THR A 244 -0.45 6.55 0.47
N SER A 245 0.20 7.29 -0.42
CA SER A 245 -0.52 8.20 -1.31
C SER A 245 -1.35 7.36 -2.29
N PRO A 246 -2.67 7.62 -2.45
CA PRO A 246 -3.52 6.89 -3.40
C PRO A 246 -3.01 6.96 -4.84
N ASN A 247 -2.27 8.03 -5.16
CA ASN A 247 -1.74 8.25 -6.50
C ASN A 247 -0.52 7.38 -6.84
N ASN A 248 -0.09 6.51 -5.92
CA ASN A 248 1.19 5.83 -6.06
C ASN A 248 1.22 4.38 -5.57
N LEU A 249 0.13 3.65 -5.82
CA LEU A 249 0.01 2.24 -5.43
C LEU A 249 1.05 1.34 -6.10
N ILE A 250 1.54 1.71 -7.28
CA ILE A 250 2.62 0.96 -7.95
C ILE A 250 3.95 1.14 -7.20
N ALA A 251 4.21 2.32 -6.62
CA ALA A 251 5.47 2.57 -5.89
C ALA A 251 5.64 1.74 -4.62
N VAL A 252 4.53 1.24 -4.09
CA VAL A 252 4.52 0.29 -2.98
C VAL A 252 5.27 -1.00 -3.38
N HIS A 253 5.22 -1.37 -4.65
CA HIS A 253 5.80 -2.61 -5.16
C HIS A 253 7.13 -2.41 -5.89
N PHE A 254 7.31 -1.24 -6.52
CA PHE A 254 8.48 -0.89 -7.31
C PHE A 254 9.03 0.45 -6.86
N PRO A 255 10.37 0.65 -6.81
CA PRO A 255 10.89 1.98 -6.56
C PRO A 255 10.43 2.97 -7.65
N GLN A 256 10.11 4.19 -7.24
CA GLN A 256 10.12 5.32 -8.17
C GLN A 256 11.54 5.82 -8.31
N ILE A 257 11.94 6.17 -9.53
CA ILE A 257 13.27 6.69 -9.78
C ILE A 257 13.11 8.04 -10.47
N SER A 258 13.58 9.09 -9.83
CA SER A 258 13.67 10.43 -10.42
C SER A 258 15.12 10.74 -10.77
N PHE A 259 15.34 11.21 -11.98
CA PHE A 259 16.63 11.63 -12.49
C PHE A 259 16.67 13.15 -12.58
N TRP A 260 17.77 13.72 -12.14
CA TRP A 260 17.93 15.16 -12.01
C TRP A 260 19.20 15.60 -12.73
N SER A 261 19.06 16.59 -13.60
CA SER A 261 20.17 17.19 -14.35
C SER A 261 21.04 18.04 -13.42
N ASP A 262 20.42 18.63 -12.41
CA ASP A 262 21.01 19.44 -11.34
C ASP A 262 20.08 19.42 -10.11
N GLU A 263 20.46 20.11 -9.02
CA GLU A 263 19.70 20.10 -7.76
C GLU A 263 18.30 20.72 -7.82
N ASN A 264 17.92 21.39 -8.92
CA ASN A 264 16.64 22.08 -9.05
C ASN A 264 15.79 21.57 -10.22
N THR A 265 16.37 20.77 -11.12
CA THR A 265 15.72 20.36 -12.37
C THR A 265 15.60 18.84 -12.47
N VAL A 266 14.36 18.34 -12.41
CA VAL A 266 14.02 16.95 -12.72
C VAL A 266 14.08 16.75 -14.22
N SER A 267 14.92 15.82 -14.69
CA SER A 267 15.02 15.44 -16.11
C SER A 267 13.98 14.42 -16.49
N SER A 268 13.70 13.45 -15.61
CA SER A 268 12.79 12.34 -15.88
C SER A 268 12.35 11.66 -14.58
N GLU A 269 11.14 11.11 -14.57
CA GLU A 269 10.66 10.21 -13.53
C GLU A 269 10.17 8.91 -14.17
N ILE A 270 10.64 7.78 -13.66
CA ILE A 270 10.16 6.46 -14.06
C ILE A 270 9.60 5.72 -12.85
N VAL A 271 8.56 4.93 -13.12
CA VAL A 271 8.00 4.00 -12.16
C VAL A 271 8.39 2.61 -12.64
N ASP A 272 9.11 1.88 -11.79
CA ASP A 272 9.76 0.59 -12.08
C ASP A 272 11.14 0.69 -12.75
N SER A 273 12.11 -0.01 -12.16
CA SER A 273 13.53 0.01 -12.55
C SER A 273 13.84 -0.84 -13.79
N ILE A 274 12.81 -1.46 -14.37
CA ILE A 274 12.91 -2.30 -15.56
C ILE A 274 12.98 -1.48 -16.87
N SER A 275 12.59 -0.20 -16.84
CA SER A 275 12.50 0.65 -18.04
C SER A 275 13.64 1.67 -18.16
N PHE A 276 14.79 1.37 -17.58
CA PHE A 276 15.97 2.24 -17.67
C PHE A 276 16.82 1.85 -18.87
N THR A 277 16.98 2.76 -19.83
CA THR A 277 18.12 2.74 -20.74
C THR A 277 18.99 3.96 -20.44
N GLU A 278 20.30 3.77 -20.38
CA GLU A 278 21.27 4.86 -20.11
C GLU A 278 21.13 6.01 -21.12
N GLU A 279 20.63 5.72 -22.32
CA GLU A 279 20.37 6.69 -23.39
C GLU A 279 19.16 7.60 -23.12
N ILE A 280 18.14 7.14 -22.39
CA ILE A 280 16.87 7.89 -22.20
C ILE A 280 17.03 9.12 -21.30
N VAL A 281 18.02 9.14 -20.41
CA VAL A 281 18.06 10.14 -19.32
C VAL A 281 19.14 11.21 -19.52
N GLY A 282 20.14 10.97 -20.37
CA GLY A 282 21.39 11.74 -20.33
C GLY A 282 22.10 11.51 -18.99
N LYS A 283 23.43 11.69 -18.90
CA LYS A 283 24.19 11.41 -17.67
C LYS A 283 23.63 12.25 -16.49
N PRO A 284 22.81 11.70 -15.58
CA PRO A 284 22.15 12.52 -14.56
C PRO A 284 23.16 12.92 -13.49
N ALA A 285 23.01 14.10 -12.90
CA ALA A 285 23.87 14.54 -11.80
C ALA A 285 23.43 13.91 -10.47
N ILE A 286 22.12 13.73 -10.29
CA ILE A 286 21.52 13.18 -9.08
C ILE A 286 20.42 12.18 -9.47
N ILE A 287 20.37 11.05 -8.77
CA ILE A 287 19.31 10.05 -8.93
C ILE A 287 18.69 9.82 -7.56
N VAL A 288 17.37 9.93 -7.47
CA VAL A 288 16.61 9.60 -6.26
C VAL A 288 15.79 8.35 -6.51
N VAL A 289 16.02 7.32 -5.70
CA VAL A 289 15.30 6.04 -5.72
C VAL A 289 14.43 5.96 -4.49
N ASP A 290 13.13 5.98 -4.69
CA ASP A 290 12.12 6.02 -3.65
C ASP A 290 11.40 4.67 -3.55
N HIS A 291 11.73 3.91 -2.52
CA HIS A 291 11.15 2.61 -2.18
C HIS A 291 9.90 2.70 -1.28
N ASP A 292 9.27 3.86 -1.16
CA ASP A 292 8.17 4.16 -0.21
C ASP A 292 8.60 4.21 1.26
N TYR A 293 9.30 3.18 1.77
CA TYR A 293 9.83 3.14 3.15
C TYR A 293 11.28 3.64 3.27
N LYS A 294 11.98 3.82 2.15
CA LYS A 294 13.37 4.28 2.07
C LYS A 294 13.56 5.14 0.83
N ILE A 295 14.29 6.24 0.96
CA ILE A 295 14.71 7.12 -0.13
C ILE A 295 16.24 7.03 -0.22
N GLU A 296 16.75 6.56 -1.35
CA GLU A 296 18.18 6.50 -1.68
C GLU A 296 18.53 7.59 -2.67
N ILE A 297 19.55 8.38 -2.37
CA ILE A 297 20.05 9.43 -3.24
C ILE A 297 21.44 9.02 -3.71
N TYR A 298 21.62 8.98 -5.02
CA TYR A 298 22.91 8.77 -5.66
C TYR A 298 23.37 10.11 -6.22
N SER A 299 24.44 10.64 -5.64
CA SER A 299 25.02 11.92 -6.04
C SER A 299 26.51 11.92 -5.74
N ASN A 300 27.27 12.62 -6.57
CA ASN A 300 28.67 12.94 -6.30
C ASN A 300 28.84 14.33 -5.63
N THR A 301 27.73 15.06 -5.45
CA THR A 301 27.68 16.37 -4.82
C THR A 301 26.85 16.33 -3.53
N THR A 302 27.15 17.25 -2.62
CA THR A 302 26.32 17.49 -1.44
C THR A 302 25.04 18.20 -1.87
N ILE A 303 23.88 17.67 -1.48
CA ILE A 303 22.58 18.32 -1.76
C ILE A 303 22.45 19.57 -0.89
N ASN A 304 22.23 20.73 -1.50
CA ASN A 304 22.00 21.95 -0.74
C ASN A 304 20.62 21.92 -0.08
N PRO A 305 20.51 22.35 1.19
CA PRO A 305 19.22 22.59 1.83
C PRO A 305 18.35 23.53 0.98
N GLN A 306 17.04 23.29 0.93
CA GLN A 306 16.04 24.08 0.19
C GLN A 306 16.14 24.02 -1.35
N SER A 307 17.07 23.22 -1.89
CA SER A 307 17.09 22.91 -3.33
C SER A 307 15.81 22.19 -3.78
N GLY A 308 15.57 22.13 -5.08
CA GLY A 308 14.45 21.36 -5.65
C GLY A 308 14.46 19.90 -5.20
N VAL A 309 15.63 19.26 -5.16
CA VAL A 309 15.81 17.88 -4.67
C VAL A 309 15.46 17.79 -3.18
N ASP A 310 15.95 18.70 -2.34
CA ASP A 310 15.63 18.69 -0.91
C ASP A 310 14.12 18.85 -0.68
N ASN A 311 13.49 19.83 -1.35
CA ASN A 311 12.04 20.04 -1.27
C ASN A 311 11.26 18.79 -1.70
N TYR A 312 11.67 18.16 -2.80
CA TYR A 312 11.08 16.89 -3.27
C TYR A 312 11.15 15.79 -2.19
N ILE A 313 12.30 15.65 -1.53
CA ILE A 313 12.49 14.65 -0.46
C ILE A 313 11.63 15.00 0.76
N GLN A 314 11.61 16.27 1.18
CA GLN A 314 10.82 16.71 2.33
C GLN A 314 9.33 16.48 2.11
N GLU A 315 8.80 16.75 0.91
CA GLU A 315 7.40 16.45 0.56
C GLU A 315 7.06 14.96 0.74
N LYS A 316 7.96 14.07 0.30
CA LYS A 316 7.80 12.62 0.47
C LYS A 316 7.87 12.20 1.94
N ILE A 317 8.78 12.79 2.72
CA ILE A 317 8.94 12.55 4.17
C ILE A 317 7.69 12.99 4.95
N ILE A 318 7.15 14.17 4.64
CA ILE A 318 5.99 14.73 5.34
C ILE A 318 4.72 13.92 5.01
N SER A 319 4.57 13.49 3.75
CA SER A 319 3.37 12.79 3.27
C SER A 319 3.26 11.32 3.69
N ARG A 320 4.33 10.69 4.19
CA ARG A 320 4.38 9.24 4.51
C ARG A 320 4.53 8.95 5.99
N PHE A 321 3.98 7.81 6.42
CA PHE A 321 4.19 7.28 7.76
C PHE A 321 4.18 5.74 7.78
N PRO A 322 5.23 5.06 8.29
CA PRO A 322 6.41 5.61 8.97
C PRO A 322 7.25 6.55 8.09
N VAL A 323 7.98 7.48 8.72
CA VAL A 323 8.88 8.39 8.00
C VAL A 323 9.95 7.55 7.30
N PRO A 324 10.12 7.71 5.97
CA PRO A 324 11.05 6.89 5.22
C PRO A 324 12.50 7.15 5.63
N ARG A 325 13.34 6.12 5.58
CA ARG A 325 14.77 6.25 5.81
C ARG A 325 15.43 6.98 4.65
N LEU A 326 16.26 7.98 4.93
CA LEU A 326 17.07 8.67 3.92
C LEU A 326 18.51 8.12 3.90
N THR A 327 19.04 7.81 2.72
CA THR A 327 20.46 7.46 2.55
C THR A 327 21.05 8.15 1.33
N ILE A 328 22.22 8.76 1.47
CA ILE A 328 22.99 9.34 0.36
C ILE A 328 24.19 8.44 0.07
N SER A 329 24.46 8.16 -1.20
CA SER A 329 25.54 7.31 -1.68
C SER A 329 26.20 7.89 -2.94
N PRO A 330 27.47 7.55 -3.21
CA PRO A 330 28.13 7.92 -4.47
C PRO A 330 27.42 7.36 -5.69
N MET A 331 27.48 8.08 -6.82
CA MET A 331 26.77 7.74 -8.07
C MET A 331 27.11 6.33 -8.59
N GLU A 332 28.37 5.91 -8.41
CA GLU A 332 28.88 4.59 -8.84
C GLU A 332 28.11 3.40 -8.25
N LYS A 333 27.36 3.60 -7.15
CA LYS A 333 26.59 2.54 -6.49
C LYS A 333 25.20 2.30 -7.11
N PHE A 334 24.74 3.15 -8.04
CA PHE A 334 23.37 3.07 -8.59
C PHE A 334 23.13 1.84 -9.49
N GLY A 335 24.16 1.30 -10.14
CA GLY A 335 24.02 0.23 -11.16
C GLY A 335 23.39 -1.11 -10.69
N LYS A 336 22.99 -1.23 -9.43
CA LYS A 336 22.36 -2.42 -8.85
C LYS A 336 20.83 -2.45 -8.91
N PHE A 337 20.18 -1.33 -9.28
CA PHE A 337 18.72 -1.23 -9.22
C PHE A 337 18.03 -1.51 -10.54
N ILE A 338 18.78 -1.43 -11.64
CA ILE A 338 18.23 -1.59 -12.99
C ILE A 338 18.07 -3.08 -13.29
N ILE A 339 16.89 -3.45 -13.75
CA ILE A 339 16.64 -4.78 -14.28
C ILE A 339 16.58 -4.64 -15.81
N PRO A 340 17.52 -5.22 -16.55
CA PRO A 340 17.53 -5.09 -18.01
C PRO A 340 16.26 -5.69 -18.62
N GLU A 341 15.70 -5.06 -19.66
CA GLU A 341 14.52 -5.55 -20.36
C GLU A 341 14.79 -6.91 -21.03
N GLU A 342 16.05 -7.21 -21.37
CA GLU A 342 16.49 -8.52 -21.86
C GLU A 342 16.22 -9.64 -20.86
N LYS A 343 16.27 -9.34 -19.55
CA LYS A 343 15.95 -10.30 -18.51
C LYS A 343 14.46 -10.63 -18.46
N LEU A 344 13.59 -9.67 -18.80
CA LEU A 344 12.17 -9.96 -19.01
C LEU A 344 11.99 -10.90 -20.20
N ALA A 345 12.70 -10.63 -21.31
CA ALA A 345 12.63 -11.45 -22.51
C ALA A 345 13.04 -12.92 -22.27
N GLU A 346 14.01 -13.15 -21.38
CA GLU A 346 14.43 -14.49 -20.97
C GLU A 346 13.43 -15.20 -20.05
N LEU A 347 12.91 -14.50 -19.04
CA LEU A 347 12.09 -15.11 -17.99
C LEU A 347 10.65 -15.40 -18.44
N VAL A 348 10.05 -14.48 -19.20
CA VAL A 348 8.62 -14.51 -19.54
C VAL A 348 8.21 -15.76 -20.34
N PRO A 349 8.95 -16.19 -21.37
CA PRO A 349 8.59 -17.41 -22.11
C PRO A 349 8.57 -18.68 -21.26
N ASN A 350 9.31 -18.72 -20.14
CA ASN A 350 9.34 -19.86 -19.24
C ASN A 350 8.26 -19.82 -18.15
N LEU A 351 7.59 -18.67 -17.94
CA LEU A 351 6.51 -18.54 -16.97
C LEU A 351 5.26 -19.35 -17.38
N PHE A 352 5.11 -19.60 -18.67
CA PHE A 352 3.90 -20.16 -19.26
C PHE A 352 4.06 -21.57 -19.87
N LYS A 353 5.23 -22.19 -19.63
CA LYS A 353 5.50 -23.61 -19.92
C LYS A 353 5.17 -24.43 -18.68
#